data_AF-A0A7V3ZUZ4-F1
#
_entry.id   AF-A0A7V3ZUZ4-F1
#
_cell.length_a   1.000
_cell.length_b   1.000
_cell.length_c   1.000
_cell.angle_alpha   90.00
_cell.angle_beta   90.00
_cell.angle_gamma   90.00
#
_symmetry.space_group_name_H-M   'P 1'
#
loop_
_entity.id
_entity.type
_entity.pdbx_description
1 polymer ?
#
loop_
_entity_poly.entity_id
_entity_poly.type
_entity_poly.pdbx_seq_one_letter_code
_entity_poly.pdbx_strand_id
1 'polypeptide(L)'
;MLPYIGCIILFLIGIYAILTKRNIIKIAIGFCLLEYAVNLFFALIGYKKGSLAPIYTQINQQRNFVDPIPQALVLTAIVIGLGTTALLLSVAIRLHEKYKTFDIKEIKRLKE
;
A
#
# COMPACT_ATOMS: atom_id res chain seq x y z
N MET A 1 -7.73 -19.79 -0.91
CA MET A 1 -8.82 -18.97 -1.48
C MET A 1 -9.22 -17.82 -0.55
N LEU A 2 -9.49 -18.09 0.74
CA LEU A 2 -9.77 -17.06 1.76
C LEU A 2 -8.83 -15.83 1.74
N PRO A 3 -7.48 -15.98 1.67
CA PRO A 3 -6.60 -14.81 1.72
C PRO A 3 -6.69 -13.93 0.46
N TYR A 4 -6.97 -14.51 -0.71
CA TYR A 4 -7.17 -13.76 -1.96
C TYR A 4 -8.43 -12.88 -1.89
N ILE A 5 -9.50 -13.40 -1.31
CA ILE A 5 -10.74 -12.64 -1.10
C ILE A 5 -10.50 -11.48 -0.13
N GLY A 6 -9.70 -11.71 0.92
CA GLY A 6 -9.28 -10.66 1.84
C GLY A 6 -8.53 -9.51 1.14
N CYS A 7 -7.61 -9.81 0.22
CA CYS A 7 -6.92 -8.80 -0.58
C CYS A 7 -7.89 -7.97 -1.43
N ILE A 8 -8.85 -8.61 -2.09
CA ILE A 8 -9.83 -7.93 -2.94
C ILE A 8 -10.71 -7.00 -2.10
N ILE A 9 -11.17 -7.46 -0.93
CA ILE A 9 -11.95 -6.63 -0.01
C ILE A 9 -11.13 -5.43 0.47
N LEU A 10 -9.88 -5.64 0.86
CA LEU A 10 -9.00 -4.56 1.31
C LEU A 10 -8.74 -3.53 0.19
N PHE A 11 -8.56 -4.01 -1.04
CA PHE A 11 -8.39 -3.17 -2.22
C PHE A 11 -9.64 -2.32 -2.48
N LEU A 12 -10.83 -2.92 -2.43
CA LEU A 12 -12.11 -2.21 -2.57
C LEU A 12 -12.33 -1.17 -1.46
N ILE A 13 -11.95 -1.48 -0.22
CA ILE A 13 -12.01 -0.53 0.90
C ILE A 13 -11.08 0.67 0.66
N GLY A 14 -9.87 0.44 0.14
CA GLY A 14 -8.93 1.49 -0.23
C GLY A 14 -9.50 2.42 -1.30
N ILE A 15 -10.05 1.87 -2.39
CA ILE A 15 -10.74 2.66 -3.44
C ILE A 15 -11.90 3.45 -2.85
N TYR A 16 -12.74 2.81 -2.05
CA TYR A 16 -13.89 3.46 -1.43
C TYR A 16 -13.48 4.63 -0.53
N ALA A 17 -12.39 4.48 0.24
CA ALA A 17 -11.85 5.53 1.09
C ALA A 17 -11.38 6.74 0.27
N ILE A 18 -10.72 6.52 -0.87
CA ILE A 18 -10.25 7.60 -1.76
C ILE A 18 -11.42 8.34 -2.39
N LEU A 19 -12.44 7.64 -2.88
CA LEU A 19 -13.58 8.27 -3.57
C LEU A 19 -14.53 9.01 -2.63
N THR A 20 -14.75 8.47 -1.42
CA THR A 20 -15.82 8.96 -0.53
C THR A 20 -15.34 10.03 0.44
N LYS A 21 -14.08 9.97 0.86
CA LYS A 21 -13.57 10.90 1.88
C LYS A 21 -13.15 12.22 1.24
N ARG A 22 -13.49 13.32 1.91
CA ARG A 22 -13.12 14.68 1.47
C ARG A 22 -11.85 15.22 2.14
N ASN A 23 -11.50 14.63 3.28
CA ASN A 23 -10.31 15.00 4.04
C ASN A 23 -9.08 14.37 3.38
N ILE A 24 -8.10 15.20 3.02
CA ILE A 24 -6.86 14.80 2.34
C ILE A 24 -6.11 13.72 3.14
N ILE A 25 -6.09 13.80 4.47
CA ILE A 25 -5.43 12.81 5.33
C ILE A 25 -6.13 11.44 5.22
N LYS A 26 -7.46 11.42 5.12
CA LYS A 26 -8.22 10.16 4.96
C LYS A 26 -8.00 9.56 3.57
N ILE A 27 -7.81 10.40 2.55
CA ILE A 27 -7.46 9.95 1.21
C ILE A 27 -6.04 9.34 1.20
N ALA A 28 -5.08 9.95 1.89
CA ALA A 28 -3.73 9.40 2.05
C ALA A 28 -3.75 8.01 2.68
N ILE A 29 -4.54 7.82 3.75
CA ILE A 29 -4.74 6.50 4.36
C ILE A 29 -5.35 5.50 3.37
N GLY A 30 -6.28 5.95 2.51
CA GLY A 30 -6.84 5.14 1.43
C GLY A 30 -5.79 4.64 0.43
N PHE A 31 -4.83 5.50 0.07
CA PHE A 31 -3.69 5.10 -0.77
C PHE A 31 -2.81 4.05 -0.09
N CYS A 32 -2.49 4.23 1.20
CA CYS A 32 -1.71 3.24 1.94
C CYS A 32 -2.44 1.88 2.02
N LEU A 33 -3.76 1.88 2.22
CA LEU A 33 -4.58 0.65 2.23
C LEU A 33 -4.54 -0.07 0.87
N LEU A 34 -4.63 0.68 -0.23
CA LEU A 34 -4.51 0.13 -1.58
C LEU A 34 -3.15 -0.53 -1.79
N GLU A 35 -2.08 0.16 -1.41
CA GLU A 35 -0.72 -0.34 -1.54
C GLU A 35 -0.51 -1.63 -0.75
N TYR A 36 -0.97 -1.67 0.51
CA TYR A 36 -0.91 -2.88 1.32
C TYR A 36 -1.72 -4.03 0.74
N ALA A 37 -2.88 -3.77 0.13
CA ALA A 37 -3.67 -4.81 -0.53
C ALA A 37 -2.93 -5.44 -1.71
N VAL A 38 -2.26 -4.62 -2.53
CA VAL A 38 -1.45 -5.08 -3.67
C VAL A 38 -0.21 -5.82 -3.19
N ASN A 39 0.51 -5.29 -2.20
CA ASN A 39 1.69 -5.95 -1.62
C ASN A 39 1.33 -7.32 -1.03
N LEU A 40 0.19 -7.41 -0.32
CA LEU A 40 -0.31 -8.67 0.21
C LEU A 40 -0.69 -9.66 -0.90
N PHE A 41 -1.29 -9.17 -1.99
CA PHE A 41 -1.63 -10.01 -3.15
C PHE A 41 -0.37 -10.62 -3.80
N PHE A 42 0.69 -9.83 -4.01
CA PHE A 42 1.97 -10.34 -4.52
C PHE A 42 2.63 -11.33 -3.56
N ALA A 43 2.58 -11.07 -2.25
CA ALA A 43 3.10 -12.00 -1.25
C ALA A 43 2.38 -13.37 -1.29
N LEU A 44 1.07 -13.38 -1.56
CA LEU A 44 0.30 -14.63 -1.70
C LEU A 44 0.63 -15.41 -2.97
N ILE A 45 0.94 -14.72 -4.08
CA ILE A 45 1.36 -15.37 -5.33
C ILE A 45 2.68 -16.12 -5.14
N GLY A 46 3.64 -15.51 -4.42
CA GLY A 46 4.93 -16.15 -4.13
C GLY A 46 4.87 -17.27 -3.08
N TYR A 47 3.73 -17.43 -2.40
CA TYR A 47 3.60 -18.40 -1.32
C TYR A 47 3.41 -19.83 -1.84
N LYS A 48 4.35 -20.71 -1.51
CA LYS A 48 4.29 -22.15 -1.79
C LYS A 48 4.23 -22.94 -0.49
N LYS A 49 3.18 -23.77 -0.33
CA LYS A 49 2.91 -24.54 0.89
C LYS A 49 4.11 -25.43 1.25
N GLY A 50 4.59 -25.34 2.49
CA GLY A 50 5.73 -26.12 3.00
C GLY A 50 7.11 -25.63 2.56
N SER A 51 7.20 -24.44 1.97
CA SER A 51 8.47 -23.88 1.50
C SER A 51 9.12 -22.98 2.55
N LEU A 52 10.45 -23.01 2.63
CA LEU A 52 11.23 -22.14 3.50
C LEU A 52 11.45 -20.76 2.87
N ALA A 53 11.75 -19.76 3.71
CA ALA A 53 12.22 -18.45 3.24
C ALA A 53 13.44 -18.64 2.32
N PRO A 54 13.59 -17.84 1.24
CA PRO A 54 14.62 -18.03 0.21
C PRO A 54 15.98 -17.50 0.71
N ILE A 55 16.44 -18.07 1.83
CA ILE A 55 17.71 -17.77 2.47
C ILE A 55 18.52 -19.05 2.39
N TYR A 56 19.58 -19.01 1.60
CA TYR A 56 20.47 -20.16 1.46
C TYR A 56 21.26 -20.34 2.77
N THR A 57 21.11 -21.50 3.40
CA THR A 57 21.87 -21.86 4.62
C THR A 57 22.40 -23.28 4.44
N GLN A 58 23.65 -23.53 4.86
CA GLN A 58 24.36 -24.81 4.65
C GLN A 58 23.63 -26.04 5.23
N ILE A 59 22.64 -25.84 6.12
CA ILE A 59 21.89 -26.88 6.83
C ILE A 59 20.66 -27.41 6.04
N ASN A 60 20.18 -26.71 5.01
CA ASN A 60 18.91 -27.03 4.32
C ASN A 60 19.08 -27.27 2.81
N GLN A 61 19.94 -28.21 2.44
CA GLN A 61 20.26 -28.53 1.03
C GLN A 61 19.11 -29.11 0.18
N GLN A 62 17.97 -29.49 0.78
CA GLN A 62 16.89 -30.22 0.08
C GLN A 62 15.46 -29.68 0.30
N ARG A 63 15.27 -28.42 0.71
CA ARG A 63 13.91 -27.89 0.93
C ARG A 63 13.48 -26.95 -0.19
N ASN A 64 12.21 -27.10 -0.60
CA ASN A 64 11.55 -26.16 -1.49
C ASN A 64 11.61 -24.76 -0.88
N PHE A 65 12.09 -23.78 -1.65
CA PHE A 65 12.05 -22.37 -1.29
C PHE A 65 10.82 -21.70 -1.89
N VAL A 66 10.31 -20.66 -1.22
CA VAL A 66 9.32 -19.76 -1.82
C VAL A 66 9.98 -18.97 -2.95
N ASP A 67 9.17 -18.51 -3.90
CA ASP A 67 9.69 -17.72 -5.02
C ASP A 67 10.26 -16.37 -4.51
N PRO A 68 11.55 -16.07 -4.73
CA PRO A 68 12.14 -14.81 -4.30
C PRO A 68 11.70 -13.62 -5.16
N ILE A 69 11.16 -13.84 -6.36
CA ILE A 69 10.83 -12.76 -7.31
C ILE A 69 9.72 -11.86 -6.76
N PRO A 70 8.56 -12.38 -6.27
CA PRO A 70 7.53 -11.53 -5.68
C PRO A 70 8.01 -10.81 -4.41
N GLN A 71 8.92 -11.40 -3.63
CA GLN A 71 9.48 -10.77 -2.44
C GLN A 71 10.32 -9.54 -2.77
N ALA A 72 11.20 -9.64 -3.77
CA ALA A 72 11.99 -8.50 -4.22
C ALA A 72 11.09 -7.38 -4.76
N LEU A 73 10.07 -7.72 -5.55
CA LEU A 73 9.12 -6.75 -6.11
C LEU A 73 8.36 -5.99 -5.02
N VAL A 74 7.86 -6.69 -4.00
CA VAL A 74 7.14 -6.08 -2.89
C VAL A 74 8.05 -5.17 -2.05
N LEU A 75 9.31 -5.57 -1.81
CA LEU A 75 10.25 -4.73 -1.08
C LEU A 75 10.48 -3.38 -1.78
N THR A 76 10.64 -3.39 -3.11
CA THR A 76 10.74 -2.15 -3.90
C THR A 76 9.45 -1.35 -3.86
N ALA A 77 8.28 -2.00 -3.98
CA ALA A 77 6.98 -1.34 -3.93
C ALA A 77 6.77 -0.58 -2.61
N ILE A 78 7.13 -1.18 -1.48
CA ILE A 78 7.02 -0.56 -0.15
C ILE A 78 7.85 0.73 -0.06
N VAL A 79 9.08 0.74 -0.59
CA VAL A 79 9.94 1.94 -0.55
C VAL A 79 9.35 3.07 -1.40
N ILE A 80 8.86 2.75 -2.60
CA ILE A 80 8.18 3.72 -3.49
C ILE A 80 6.90 4.25 -2.81
N GLY A 81 6.14 3.38 -2.19
CA GLY A 81 4.93 3.70 -1.43
C GLY A 81 5.17 4.67 -0.29
N LEU A 82 6.20 4.42 0.52
CA LEU A 82 6.63 5.34 1.57
C LEU A 82 7.03 6.71 1.00
N GLY A 83 7.77 6.75 -0.11
CA GLY A 83 8.17 8.00 -0.77
C GLY A 83 6.97 8.80 -1.29
N THR A 84 6.03 8.13 -1.97
CA THR A 84 4.82 8.77 -2.49
C THR A 84 3.88 9.23 -1.38
N THR A 85 3.73 8.46 -0.31
CA THR A 85 2.95 8.83 0.88
C THR A 85 3.55 10.04 1.59
N ALA A 86 4.88 10.08 1.74
CA ALA A 86 5.58 11.22 2.33
C ALA A 86 5.38 12.49 1.50
N LEU A 87 5.48 12.38 0.16
CA LEU A 87 5.20 13.49 -0.74
C LEU A 87 3.75 13.97 -0.62
N LEU A 88 2.78 13.05 -0.63
CA LEU A 88 1.37 13.35 -0.47
C LEU A 88 1.09 14.09 0.84
N LEU A 89 1.68 13.64 1.94
CA LEU A 89 1.52 14.26 3.25
C LEU A 89 2.22 15.63 3.33
N SER A 90 3.40 15.77 2.72
CA SER A 90 4.08 17.06 2.59
C SER A 90 3.21 18.08 1.86
N VAL A 91 2.59 17.70 0.74
CA VAL A 91 1.64 18.54 0.02
C VAL A 91 0.42 18.87 0.88
N ALA A 92 -0.12 17.90 1.62
CA ALA A 92 -1.25 18.12 2.53
C ALA A 92 -0.93 19.15 3.62
N ILE A 93 0.28 19.12 4.18
CA ILE A 93 0.75 20.11 5.16
C ILE A 93 0.82 21.50 4.52
N ARG A 94 1.45 21.66 3.35
CA ARG A 94 1.54 22.97 2.68
C ARG A 94 0.17 23.53 2.31
N LEU A 95 -0.76 22.66 1.92
CA LEU A 95 -2.12 23.07 1.58
C LEU A 95 -2.89 23.54 2.81
N HIS A 96 -2.69 22.87 3.95
CA HIS A 96 -3.23 23.29 5.22
C HIS A 96 -2.62 24.61 5.72
N GLU A 97 -1.31 24.84 5.54
CA GLU A 97 -0.68 26.13 5.87
C GLU A 97 -1.30 27.28 5.07
N LYS A 98 -1.64 27.05 3.79
CA LYS A 98 -2.21 28.06 2.91
C LYS A 98 -3.70 28.31 3.12
N TYR A 99 -4.50 27.24 3.24
CA TYR A 99 -5.97 27.33 3.25
C TYR A 99 -6.60 27.02 4.62
N LYS A 100 -5.80 26.63 5.62
CA LYS A 100 -6.22 26.25 6.99
C LYS A 100 -7.33 25.20 7.07
N THR A 101 -7.50 24.40 6.02
CA THR A 101 -8.49 23.33 5.95
C THR A 101 -7.88 22.11 5.26
N PHE A 102 -8.35 20.94 5.66
CA PHE A 102 -8.02 19.66 5.01
C PHE A 102 -9.14 19.19 4.09
N ASP A 103 -10.23 19.96 3.92
CA ASP A 103 -11.33 19.61 3.01
C ASP A 103 -11.06 20.12 1.59
N ILE A 104 -11.02 19.18 0.65
CA ILE A 104 -10.77 19.47 -0.77
C ILE A 104 -11.82 20.42 -1.36
N LYS A 105 -13.08 20.35 -0.96
CA LYS A 105 -14.13 21.24 -1.49
C LYS A 105 -13.90 22.68 -1.09
N GLU A 106 -13.47 22.89 0.14
CA GLU A 106 -13.22 24.21 0.69
C GLU A 106 -11.98 24.84 0.05
N ILE A 107 -10.92 24.05 -0.16
CA ILE A 107 -9.74 24.48 -0.93
C ILE A 107 -10.11 24.86 -2.36
N LYS A 108 -11.01 24.11 -3.02
CA LYS A 108 -11.45 24.43 -4.38
C LYS A 108 -12.20 25.77 -4.43
N ARG A 109 -13.06 26.04 -3.44
CA ARG A 109 -13.82 27.29 -3.32
C ARG A 109 -12.94 28.50 -3.01
N LEU A 110 -11.88 28.34 -2.24
CA LEU A 110 -10.92 29.41 -1.91
C LEU A 110 -9.93 29.73 -3.06
N LYS A 111 -9.92 28.89 -4.11
CA LYS A 111 -9.09 29.08 -5.31
C LYS A 111 -9.82 29.86 -6.41
N GLU A 112 -11.16 29.80 -6.41
CA GLU A 112 -12.05 30.61 -7.26
C GLU A 112 -12.20 32.03 -6.69
#